data_AF-A0A165AC40-F1
#
_entry.id   AF-A0A165AC40-F1
#
_cell.length_a   1.000
_cell.length_b   1.000
_cell.length_c   1.000
_cell.angle_alpha   90.00
_cell.angle_beta   90.00
_cell.angle_gamma   90.00
#
_symmetry.space_group_name_H-M   'P 1'
#
loop_
_entity.id
_entity.type
_entity.pdbx_description
1 polymer ?
#
loop_
_entity_poly.entity_id
_entity_poly.type
_entity_poly.pdbx_seq_one_letter_code
_entity_poly.pdbx_strand_id
1 'polypeptide(L)'
;MEKELEASKYKAENDLQVLVEEQTKFNTSTSHSSQDLIRMNMVDASITKTKKDLQDLAKEQEIVQMKASLMTQELRLEELEGSKTELEKALQTCVEKQKYLEMKAYLLSLREKVRSGIILTPFTCLKKSAIALLEQGNKKISMMSAQLHAQIDEHAVTSTNLTPVYGTETSTPKMCTRLDVQPDDEPGVVMLMTVNLSAEYADQTSTSR
;
A
#
# COMPACT_ATOMS: atom_id res chain seq x y z
N MET A 1 3.76 6.86 26.26
CA MET A 1 5.16 7.33 26.20
C MET A 1 5.27 8.84 26.06
N GLU A 2 4.91 9.48 24.95
CA GLU A 2 5.09 10.95 24.79
C GLU A 2 4.26 11.78 25.79
N LYS A 3 2.98 11.40 25.99
CA LYS A 3 2.12 12.00 27.04
C LYS A 3 2.61 11.75 28.47
N GLU A 4 3.29 10.64 28.70
CA GLU A 4 3.83 10.28 30.03
C GLU A 4 5.09 11.07 30.33
N LEU A 5 5.96 11.26 29.33
CA LEU A 5 7.14 12.12 29.41
C LEU A 5 6.76 13.58 29.67
N GLU A 6 5.74 14.09 28.97
CA GLU A 6 5.24 15.45 29.17
C GLU A 6 4.68 15.65 30.59
N ALA A 7 3.91 14.66 31.10
CA ALA A 7 3.41 14.70 32.48
C ALA A 7 4.55 14.64 33.52
N SER A 8 5.59 13.84 33.25
CA SER A 8 6.75 13.70 34.13
C SER A 8 7.59 14.98 34.16
N LYS A 9 7.79 15.62 33.00
CA LYS A 9 8.43 16.92 32.87
C LYS A 9 7.67 18.00 33.63
N TYR A 10 6.35 18.11 33.41
CA TYR A 10 5.52 19.08 34.12
C TYR A 10 5.60 18.92 35.64
N LYS A 11 5.58 17.66 36.13
CA LYS A 11 5.76 17.37 37.55
C LYS A 11 7.13 17.83 38.07
N ALA A 12 8.20 17.49 37.37
CA ALA A 12 9.56 17.86 37.77
C ALA A 12 9.80 19.39 37.71
N GLU A 13 9.16 20.09 36.77
CA GLU A 13 9.18 21.56 36.71
C GLU A 13 8.47 22.20 37.90
N ASN A 14 7.32 21.65 38.30
CA ASN A 14 6.58 22.11 39.47
C ASN A 14 7.36 21.82 40.77
N ASP A 15 7.95 20.63 40.90
CA ASP A 15 8.79 20.28 42.04
C ASP A 15 10.01 21.22 42.15
N LEU A 16 10.63 21.59 41.00
CA LEU A 16 11.71 22.57 40.97
C LEU A 16 11.24 23.96 41.41
N GLN A 17 10.07 24.40 40.97
CA GLN A 17 9.51 25.69 41.36
C GLN A 17 9.31 25.77 42.88
N VAL A 18 8.69 24.75 43.48
CA VAL A 18 8.48 24.69 44.93
C VAL A 18 9.80 24.75 45.70
N LEU A 19 10.82 24.01 45.26
CA LEU A 19 12.15 24.02 45.89
C LEU A 19 12.85 25.39 45.77
N VAL A 20 12.74 26.07 44.63
CA VAL A 20 13.31 27.40 44.43
C VAL A 20 12.57 28.45 45.28
N GLU A 21 11.26 28.34 45.44
CA GLU A 21 10.48 29.19 46.35
C GLU A 21 10.90 28.98 47.82
N GLU A 22 11.18 27.74 48.24
CA GLU A 22 11.68 27.42 49.57
C GLU A 22 13.09 28.00 49.80
N GLN A 23 13.98 27.86 48.82
CA GLN A 23 15.32 28.47 48.82
C GLN A 23 15.25 30.01 48.89
N THR A 24 14.30 30.62 48.18
CA THR A 24 14.10 32.07 48.18
C THR A 24 13.61 32.56 49.53
N LYS A 25 12.62 31.88 50.13
CA LYS A 25 12.11 32.19 51.48
C LYS A 25 13.21 32.13 52.53
N PHE A 26 14.08 31.13 52.43
CA PHE A 26 15.27 31.04 53.26
C PHE A 26 16.16 32.27 53.07
N ASN A 27 16.64 32.55 51.85
CA ASN A 27 17.58 33.65 51.59
C ASN A 27 17.05 35.04 51.99
N THR A 28 15.74 35.22 52.04
CA THR A 28 15.11 36.48 52.48
C THR A 28 14.89 36.61 53.99
N SER A 29 15.12 35.55 54.77
CA SER A 29 14.94 35.58 56.23
C SER A 29 16.16 36.18 56.95
N THR A 30 15.92 37.06 57.92
CA THR A 30 16.97 37.85 58.61
C THR A 30 17.74 37.10 59.70
N SER A 31 17.37 35.86 60.03
CA SER A 31 18.09 35.02 61.01
C SER A 31 18.00 33.54 60.64
N HIS A 32 19.13 32.84 60.68
CA HIS A 32 19.19 31.41 60.43
C HIS A 32 19.77 30.67 61.64
N SER A 33 19.07 29.65 62.10
CA SER A 33 19.65 28.67 63.01
C SER A 33 20.56 27.69 62.26
N SER A 34 21.40 26.97 62.99
CA SER A 34 22.20 25.88 62.41
C SER A 34 21.33 24.78 61.79
N GLN A 35 20.10 24.57 62.30
CA GLN A 35 19.14 23.64 61.70
C GLN A 35 18.56 24.18 60.38
N ASP A 36 18.37 25.49 60.26
CA ASP A 36 17.94 26.13 59.02
C ASP A 36 19.01 25.91 57.93
N LEU A 37 20.30 26.12 58.26
CA LEU A 37 21.41 25.90 57.31
C LEU A 37 21.50 24.46 56.80
N ILE A 38 21.23 23.46 57.64
CA ILE A 38 21.20 22.05 57.22
C ILE A 38 20.04 21.80 56.26
N ARG A 39 18.85 22.34 56.54
CA ARG A 39 17.69 22.24 55.62
C ARG A 39 17.99 22.88 54.27
N MET A 40 18.63 24.05 54.26
CA MET A 40 19.03 24.73 53.03
C MET A 40 19.95 23.87 52.15
N ASN A 41 20.98 23.25 52.74
CA ASN A 41 21.87 22.37 51.99
C ASN A 41 21.13 21.17 51.37
N MET A 42 20.11 20.64 52.04
CA MET A 42 19.27 19.58 51.47
C MET A 42 18.37 20.09 50.34
N VAL A 43 17.84 21.31 50.45
CA VAL A 43 17.08 21.98 49.38
C VAL A 43 17.99 22.21 48.16
N ASP A 44 19.21 22.71 48.36
CA ASP A 44 20.19 22.93 47.28
C ASP A 44 20.57 21.64 46.55
N ALA A 45 20.79 20.55 47.31
CA ALA A 45 21.04 19.23 46.75
C ALA A 45 19.83 18.72 45.93
N SER A 46 18.61 18.95 46.44
CA SER A 46 17.37 18.58 45.77
C SER A 46 17.17 19.38 44.49
N ILE A 47 17.39 20.69 44.49
CA ILE A 47 17.37 21.56 43.30
C ILE A 47 18.35 21.05 42.25
N THR A 48 19.57 20.73 42.66
CA THR A 48 20.62 20.24 41.75
C THR A 48 20.20 18.93 41.11
N LYS A 49 19.62 18.01 41.88
CA LYS A 49 19.10 16.74 41.39
C LYS A 49 17.93 16.95 40.41
N THR A 50 16.91 17.72 40.79
CA THR A 50 15.72 17.95 39.94
C THR A 50 16.09 18.65 38.63
N LYS A 51 17.06 19.58 38.63
CA LYS A 51 17.59 20.19 37.40
C LYS A 51 18.23 19.16 36.47
N LYS A 52 18.98 18.21 37.03
CA LYS A 52 19.58 17.12 36.24
C LYS A 52 18.49 16.20 35.67
N ASP A 53 17.53 15.80 36.51
CA ASP A 53 16.41 14.95 36.09
C ASP A 53 15.61 15.61 34.95
N LEU A 54 15.41 16.93 35.00
CA LEU A 54 14.80 17.70 33.91
C LEU A 54 15.63 17.73 32.62
N GLN A 55 16.95 17.85 32.73
CA GLN A 55 17.84 17.78 31.56
C GLN A 55 17.80 16.39 30.91
N ASP A 56 17.75 15.33 31.71
CA ASP A 56 17.70 13.96 31.20
C ASP A 56 16.33 13.65 30.58
N LEU A 57 15.22 14.12 31.17
CA LEU A 57 13.89 14.07 30.57
C LEU A 57 13.81 14.81 29.22
N ALA A 58 14.46 15.97 29.10
CA ALA A 58 14.48 16.71 27.84
C ALA A 58 15.19 15.92 26.71
N LYS A 59 16.30 15.24 27.03
CA LYS A 59 16.99 14.35 26.07
C LYS A 59 16.13 13.14 25.70
N GLU A 60 15.44 12.54 26.67
CA GLU A 60 14.52 11.44 26.39
C GLU A 60 13.37 11.86 25.46
N GLN A 61 12.83 13.07 25.65
CA GLN A 61 11.79 13.63 24.80
C GLN A 61 12.29 13.84 23.36
N GLU A 62 13.51 14.35 23.18
CA GLU A 62 14.16 14.48 21.88
C GLU A 62 14.32 13.12 21.19
N ILE A 63 14.76 12.09 21.93
CA ILE A 63 14.90 10.72 21.40
C ILE A 63 13.54 10.17 20.95
N VAL A 64 12.48 10.38 21.73
CA VAL A 64 11.14 9.91 21.37
C VAL A 64 10.63 10.61 20.11
N GLN A 65 10.83 11.93 19.98
CA GLN A 65 10.46 12.69 18.79
C GLN A 65 11.24 12.24 17.55
N MET A 66 12.55 12.02 17.69
CA MET A 66 13.38 11.49 16.60
C MET A 66 12.90 10.09 16.16
N LYS A 67 12.55 9.22 17.10
CA LYS A 67 12.00 7.88 16.79
C LYS A 67 10.66 7.96 16.06
N ALA A 68 9.76 8.85 16.48
CA ALA A 68 8.48 9.05 15.81
C ALA A 68 8.67 9.59 14.37
N SER A 69 9.60 10.53 14.19
CA SER A 69 9.98 11.04 12.87
C SER A 69 10.57 9.95 11.98
N LEU A 70 11.46 9.11 12.52
CA LEU A 70 12.06 7.99 11.78
C LEU A 70 10.99 6.99 11.33
N MET A 71 10.10 6.57 12.22
CA MET A 71 9.01 5.64 11.90
C MET A 71 8.09 6.19 10.79
N THR A 72 7.81 7.50 10.80
CA THR A 72 7.02 8.15 9.75
C THR A 72 7.75 8.14 8.40
N GLN A 73 9.07 8.34 8.41
CA GLN A 73 9.89 8.27 7.20
C GLN A 73 9.98 6.85 6.65
N GLU A 74 10.10 5.84 7.51
CA GLU A 74 10.12 4.42 7.13
C GLU A 74 8.81 4.01 6.44
N LEU A 75 7.65 4.39 7.00
CA LEU A 75 6.35 4.14 6.36
C LEU A 75 6.25 4.79 4.97
N ARG A 76 6.70 6.05 4.85
CA ARG A 76 6.70 6.76 3.57
C ARG A 76 7.64 6.13 2.55
N LEU A 77 8.75 5.55 3.00
CA LEU A 77 9.68 4.82 2.14
C LEU A 77 9.02 3.56 1.58
N GLU A 78 8.32 2.80 2.42
CA GLU A 78 7.58 1.59 2.01
C GLU A 78 6.48 1.91 0.97
N GLU A 79 5.72 3.00 1.18
CA GLU A 79 4.72 3.47 0.21
C GLU A 79 5.33 3.85 -1.15
N LEU A 80 6.49 4.50 -1.14
CA LEU A 80 7.22 4.87 -2.35
C LEU A 80 7.78 3.64 -3.08
N GLU A 81 8.29 2.66 -2.34
CA GLU A 81 8.74 1.39 -2.92
C GLU A 81 7.57 0.62 -3.56
N GLY A 82 6.41 0.56 -2.90
CA GLY A 82 5.19 0.02 -3.47
C GLY A 82 4.80 0.72 -4.77
N SER A 83 4.73 2.05 -4.75
CA SER A 83 4.40 2.88 -5.92
C SER A 83 5.39 2.69 -7.08
N LYS A 84 6.69 2.60 -6.77
CA LYS A 84 7.74 2.31 -7.76
C LYS A 84 7.48 0.97 -8.44
N THR A 85 7.16 -0.06 -7.66
CA THR A 85 6.92 -1.42 -8.18
C THR A 85 5.70 -1.46 -9.10
N GLU A 86 4.64 -0.71 -8.77
CA GLU A 86 3.47 -0.56 -9.64
C GLU A 86 3.80 0.18 -10.94
N LEU A 87 4.60 1.24 -10.85
CA LEU A 87 5.05 1.99 -12.03
C LEU A 87 5.93 1.13 -12.94
N GLU A 88 6.82 0.31 -12.39
CA GLU A 88 7.64 -0.65 -13.14
C GLU A 88 6.77 -1.67 -13.89
N LYS A 89 5.72 -2.19 -13.25
CA LYS A 89 4.73 -3.07 -13.91
C LYS A 89 4.00 -2.35 -15.05
N ALA A 90 3.50 -1.14 -14.79
CA ALA A 90 2.81 -0.34 -15.80
C ALA A 90 3.71 -0.01 -17.00
N LEU A 91 4.99 0.30 -16.74
CA LEU A 91 6.00 0.55 -17.76
C LEU A 91 6.24 -0.72 -18.60
N GLN A 92 6.39 -1.87 -17.97
CA GLN A 92 6.56 -3.14 -18.67
C GLN A 92 5.39 -3.45 -19.61
N THR A 93 4.14 -3.26 -19.13
CA THR A 93 2.95 -3.40 -19.97
C THR A 93 2.95 -2.42 -21.15
N CYS A 94 3.37 -1.17 -20.94
CA CYS A 94 3.47 -0.18 -22.02
C CYS A 94 4.51 -0.59 -23.08
N VAL A 95 5.67 -1.11 -22.65
CA VAL A 95 6.72 -1.60 -23.55
C VAL A 95 6.22 -2.78 -24.39
N GLU A 96 5.50 -3.73 -23.79
CA GLU A 96 4.92 -4.87 -24.50
C GLU A 96 3.86 -4.43 -25.51
N LYS A 97 2.98 -3.50 -25.11
CA LYS A 97 1.98 -2.91 -26.00
C LYS A 97 2.63 -2.19 -27.19
N GLN A 98 3.72 -1.46 -26.95
CA GLN A 98 4.46 -0.77 -28.01
C GLN A 98 5.05 -1.78 -29.01
N LYS A 99 5.69 -2.87 -28.53
CA LYS A 99 6.21 -3.94 -29.40
C LYS A 99 5.11 -4.56 -30.26
N TYR A 100 3.93 -4.80 -29.68
CA TYR A 100 2.78 -5.34 -30.42
C TYR A 100 2.32 -4.37 -31.53
N LEU A 101 2.22 -3.07 -31.22
CA LEU A 101 1.82 -2.05 -32.19
C LEU A 101 2.83 -1.92 -33.33
N GLU A 102 4.13 -1.96 -33.03
CA GLU A 102 5.21 -1.96 -34.04
C GLU A 102 5.13 -3.19 -34.95
N MET A 103 4.93 -4.38 -34.37
CA MET A 103 4.73 -5.61 -35.14
C MET A 103 3.49 -5.53 -36.04
N LYS A 104 2.38 -5.01 -35.52
CA LYS A 104 1.14 -4.81 -36.29
C LYS A 104 1.36 -3.85 -37.46
N ALA A 105 2.05 -2.73 -37.22
CA ALA A 105 2.38 -1.77 -38.27
C ALA A 105 3.27 -2.38 -39.36
N TYR A 106 4.26 -3.19 -38.97
CA TYR A 106 5.13 -3.91 -39.90
C TYR A 106 4.35 -4.90 -40.78
N LEU A 107 3.47 -5.70 -40.18
CA LEU A 107 2.62 -6.65 -40.91
C LEU A 107 1.67 -5.95 -41.89
N LEU A 108 1.10 -4.81 -41.49
CA LEU A 108 0.28 -3.98 -42.39
C LEU A 108 1.10 -3.43 -43.56
N SER A 109 2.33 -2.98 -43.31
CA SER A 109 3.25 -2.52 -44.36
C SER A 109 3.60 -3.64 -45.35
N LEU A 110 3.87 -4.86 -44.85
CA LEU A 110 4.11 -6.03 -45.71
C LEU A 110 2.89 -6.39 -46.54
N ARG A 111 1.68 -6.39 -45.94
CA ARG A 111 0.43 -6.65 -46.65
C ARG A 111 0.24 -5.67 -47.81
N GLU A 112 0.54 -4.39 -47.59
CA GLU A 112 0.39 -3.37 -48.63
C GLU A 112 1.43 -3.54 -49.75
N LYS A 113 2.69 -3.88 -49.42
CA LYS A 113 3.72 -4.23 -50.41
C LYS A 113 3.39 -5.46 -51.25
N VAL A 114 2.73 -6.46 -50.66
CA VAL A 114 2.22 -7.64 -51.39
C VAL A 114 1.05 -7.27 -52.29
N ARG A 115 0.13 -6.42 -51.82
CA ARG A 115 -1.03 -5.96 -52.61
C ARG A 115 -0.61 -5.08 -53.79
N SER A 116 0.37 -4.21 -53.62
CA SER A 116 0.86 -3.29 -54.67
C SER A 116 1.78 -3.96 -55.70
N GLY A 117 2.02 -5.27 -55.59
CA GLY A 117 2.82 -6.03 -56.56
C GLY A 117 4.31 -5.68 -56.54
N ILE A 118 4.79 -4.93 -55.55
CA ILE A 118 6.21 -4.58 -55.42
C ILE A 118 7.06 -5.82 -55.11
N ILE A 119 6.46 -6.87 -54.53
CA ILE A 119 7.06 -8.21 -54.43
C ILE A 119 6.55 -9.08 -55.59
N LEU A 120 7.20 -8.97 -56.75
CA LEU A 120 6.98 -9.82 -57.94
C LEU A 120 8.02 -10.95 -57.93
N THR A 121 7.72 -12.19 -57.52
CA THR A 121 7.42 -13.41 -58.33
C THR A 121 7.94 -14.65 -57.55
N PRO A 122 7.51 -15.94 -57.72
CA PRO A 122 6.40 -16.54 -58.47
C PRO A 122 5.25 -16.96 -57.51
N PHE A 123 4.17 -16.19 -57.51
CA PHE A 123 3.21 -16.15 -56.39
C PHE A 123 2.10 -17.23 -56.40
N THR A 124 2.02 -18.09 -57.41
CA THR A 124 0.92 -19.07 -57.53
C THR A 124 1.19 -20.38 -56.80
N CYS A 125 2.45 -20.85 -56.74
CA CYS A 125 2.82 -22.02 -55.95
C CYS A 125 3.01 -21.68 -54.47
N LEU A 126 3.65 -20.55 -54.15
CA LEU A 126 3.85 -20.10 -52.78
C LEU A 126 2.55 -19.70 -52.07
N LYS A 127 1.55 -19.14 -52.77
CA LYS A 127 0.22 -18.89 -52.16
C LYS A 127 -0.44 -20.18 -51.72
N LYS A 128 -0.44 -21.23 -52.56
CA LYS A 128 -1.06 -22.51 -52.19
C LYS A 128 -0.31 -23.17 -51.02
N SER A 129 1.02 -23.13 -51.01
CA SER A 129 1.81 -23.66 -49.90
C SER A 129 1.67 -22.84 -48.62
N ALA A 130 1.61 -21.51 -48.69
CA ALA A 130 1.43 -20.64 -47.53
C ALA A 130 0.02 -20.74 -46.94
N ILE A 131 -1.02 -20.83 -47.78
CA ILE A 131 -2.38 -21.09 -47.32
C ILE A 131 -2.47 -22.47 -46.67
N ALA A 132 -1.87 -23.51 -47.26
CA ALA A 132 -1.82 -24.84 -46.66
C ALA A 132 -1.08 -24.87 -45.31
N LEU A 133 0.03 -24.15 -45.19
CA LEU A 133 0.78 -24.03 -43.93
C LEU A 133 0.01 -23.22 -42.87
N LEU A 134 -0.73 -22.18 -43.27
CA LEU A 134 -1.59 -21.41 -42.37
C LEU A 134 -2.80 -22.23 -41.91
N GLU A 135 -3.44 -22.99 -42.80
CA GLU A 135 -4.52 -23.91 -42.43
C GLU A 135 -4.01 -25.03 -41.52
N GLN A 136 -2.83 -25.57 -41.78
CA GLN A 136 -2.19 -26.58 -40.93
C GLN A 136 -1.80 -26.00 -39.56
N GLY A 137 -1.27 -24.77 -39.53
CA GLY A 137 -0.96 -24.05 -38.30
C GLY A 137 -2.20 -23.76 -37.47
N ASN A 138 -3.27 -23.27 -38.11
CA ASN A 138 -4.55 -23.01 -37.45
C ASN A 138 -5.19 -24.30 -36.92
N LYS A 139 -5.13 -25.41 -37.67
CA LYS A 139 -5.57 -26.73 -37.17
C LYS A 139 -4.76 -27.16 -35.95
N LYS A 140 -3.43 -26.97 -35.97
CA LYS A 140 -2.56 -27.34 -34.85
C LYS A 140 -2.82 -26.50 -33.60
N ILE A 141 -3.02 -25.18 -33.76
CA ILE A 141 -3.38 -24.27 -32.66
C ILE A 141 -4.77 -24.63 -32.11
N SER A 142 -5.74 -24.93 -32.97
CA SER A 142 -7.08 -25.37 -32.56
C SER A 142 -7.04 -26.69 -31.79
N MET A 143 -6.23 -27.68 -32.24
CA MET A 143 -6.03 -28.93 -31.51
C MET A 143 -5.36 -28.72 -30.14
N MET A 144 -4.33 -27.88 -30.08
CA MET A 144 -3.67 -27.54 -28.81
C MET A 144 -4.62 -26.81 -27.85
N SER A 145 -5.45 -25.90 -28.38
CA SER A 145 -6.48 -25.21 -27.59
C SER A 145 -7.52 -26.19 -27.06
N ALA A 146 -7.98 -27.16 -27.87
CA ALA A 146 -8.90 -28.20 -27.44
C ALA A 146 -8.27 -29.14 -26.39
N GLN A 147 -7.00 -29.50 -26.55
CA GLN A 147 -6.26 -30.28 -25.56
C GLN A 147 -6.08 -29.53 -24.24
N LEU A 148 -5.81 -28.23 -24.29
CA LEU A 148 -5.69 -27.39 -23.10
C LEU A 148 -7.04 -27.27 -22.38
N HIS A 149 -8.15 -27.08 -23.11
CA HIS A 149 -9.49 -27.09 -22.52
C HIS A 149 -9.83 -28.45 -21.90
N ALA A 150 -9.52 -29.56 -22.59
CA ALA A 150 -9.71 -30.90 -22.04
C ALA A 150 -8.89 -31.15 -20.77
N GLN A 151 -7.63 -30.68 -20.71
CA GLN A 151 -6.80 -30.76 -19.50
C GLN A 151 -7.35 -29.90 -18.36
N ILE A 152 -7.88 -28.71 -18.66
CA ILE A 152 -8.52 -27.85 -17.67
C ILE A 152 -9.79 -28.51 -17.13
N ASP A 153 -10.62 -29.10 -17.99
CA ASP A 153 -11.85 -29.81 -17.60
C ASP A 153 -11.53 -31.07 -16.78
N GLU A 154 -10.48 -31.82 -17.14
CA GLU A 154 -10.02 -33.00 -16.40
C GLU A 154 -9.42 -32.62 -15.03
N HIS A 155 -8.72 -31.49 -14.94
CA HIS A 155 -8.25 -30.90 -13.66
C HIS A 155 -9.39 -30.37 -12.79
N ALA A 156 -10.44 -29.80 -13.38
CA ALA A 156 -11.62 -29.36 -12.67
C ALA A 156 -12.39 -30.56 -12.08
N VAL A 157 -12.53 -31.65 -12.83
CA VAL A 157 -13.21 -32.88 -12.39
C VAL A 157 -12.42 -33.64 -11.32
N THR A 158 -11.09 -33.66 -11.41
CA THR A 158 -10.23 -34.26 -10.35
C THR A 158 -10.20 -33.42 -9.07
N SER A 159 -10.34 -32.09 -9.16
CA SER A 159 -10.45 -31.22 -7.98
C SER A 159 -11.82 -31.37 -7.28
N THR A 160 -12.89 -31.66 -8.00
CA THR A 160 -14.22 -31.97 -7.41
C THR A 160 -14.35 -33.37 -6.81
N ASN A 161 -13.49 -34.33 -7.14
CA ASN A 161 -13.55 -35.70 -6.60
C ASN A 161 -12.61 -35.96 -5.41
N LEU A 162 -11.90 -34.94 -4.92
CA LEU A 162 -11.00 -35.04 -3.75
C LEU A 162 -11.56 -34.40 -2.46
N THR A 163 -12.85 -34.05 -2.42
CA THR A 163 -13.52 -33.78 -1.14
C THR A 163 -14.07 -35.09 -0.59
N PRO A 164 -13.44 -35.72 0.43
CA PRO A 164 -14.10 -36.79 1.14
C PRO A 164 -15.36 -36.23 1.80
N VAL A 165 -16.47 -36.88 1.50
CA VAL A 165 -17.76 -36.74 2.16
C VAL A 165 -17.56 -36.90 3.67
N TYR A 166 -17.47 -35.79 4.39
CA TYR A 166 -17.80 -35.69 5.81
C TYR A 166 -18.25 -34.25 6.09
N GLY A 167 -19.44 -34.11 6.68
CA GLY A 167 -19.88 -32.86 7.30
C GLY A 167 -21.05 -32.20 6.61
N THR A 168 -22.21 -32.81 6.81
CA THR A 168 -23.52 -32.17 6.81
C THR A 168 -23.53 -30.80 7.50
N GLU A 169 -24.28 -29.88 6.87
CA GLU A 169 -24.99 -28.76 7.49
C GLU A 169 -24.14 -27.64 8.12
N THR A 170 -23.95 -26.57 7.36
CA THR A 170 -24.28 -25.22 7.85
C THR A 170 -24.42 -24.26 6.67
N SER A 171 -25.64 -23.76 6.54
CA SER A 171 -26.10 -22.75 5.60
C SER A 171 -25.34 -21.43 5.72
N THR A 172 -24.75 -20.94 4.63
CA THR A 172 -24.76 -19.50 4.28
C THR A 172 -24.63 -19.35 2.76
N PRO A 173 -25.50 -18.55 2.10
CA PRO A 173 -25.42 -18.36 0.66
C PRO A 173 -24.33 -17.33 0.35
N LYS A 174 -23.21 -17.76 -0.26
CA LYS A 174 -22.31 -16.82 -0.93
C LYS A 174 -22.89 -16.52 -2.31
N MET A 175 -23.44 -15.31 -2.46
CA MET A 175 -23.83 -14.73 -3.74
C MET A 175 -22.61 -14.74 -4.67
N CYS A 176 -22.64 -15.61 -5.68
CA CYS A 176 -21.67 -15.61 -6.76
C CYS A 176 -22.29 -14.86 -7.94
N THR A 177 -21.85 -13.62 -8.17
CA THR A 177 -22.31 -12.83 -9.30
C THR A 177 -21.70 -13.40 -10.57
N ARG A 178 -22.54 -14.02 -11.41
CA ARG A 178 -22.16 -14.55 -12.71
C ARG A 178 -22.01 -13.36 -13.68
N LEU A 179 -20.79 -13.07 -14.12
CA LEU A 179 -20.51 -12.14 -15.21
C LEU A 179 -20.62 -12.92 -16.53
N ASP A 180 -21.79 -12.84 -17.16
CA ASP A 180 -21.95 -13.31 -18.53
C ASP A 180 -21.31 -12.27 -19.47
N VAL A 181 -20.09 -12.58 -19.95
CA VAL A 181 -19.45 -11.82 -21.03
C VAL A 181 -20.02 -12.35 -22.34
N GLN A 182 -20.86 -11.56 -23.02
CA GLN A 182 -21.27 -11.86 -24.38
C GLN A 182 -20.15 -11.55 -25.39
N PRO A 183 -20.08 -12.25 -26.54
CA PRO A 183 -18.87 -12.33 -27.35
C PRO A 183 -18.61 -11.13 -28.27
N ASP A 184 -19.47 -10.11 -28.27
CA ASP A 184 -19.54 -9.11 -29.34
C ASP A 184 -19.20 -7.66 -28.94
N ASP A 185 -18.69 -7.40 -27.73
CA ASP A 185 -18.30 -6.03 -27.35
C ASP A 185 -16.84 -5.71 -27.75
N GLU A 186 -16.67 -4.73 -28.65
CA GLU A 186 -15.38 -4.14 -29.03
C GLU A 186 -14.60 -3.62 -27.79
N PRO A 187 -13.25 -3.61 -27.81
CA PRO A 187 -12.44 -3.22 -26.67
C PRO A 187 -12.43 -1.69 -26.52
N GLY A 188 -13.49 -1.15 -25.93
CA GLY A 188 -13.67 0.27 -25.66
C GLY A 188 -14.17 0.50 -24.24
N VAL A 189 -13.26 0.91 -23.34
CA VAL A 189 -13.53 1.61 -22.08
C VAL A 189 -14.41 0.84 -21.07
N VAL A 190 -13.79 -0.04 -20.28
CA VAL A 190 -14.34 -0.39 -18.97
C VAL A 190 -14.08 0.79 -18.04
N MET A 191 -15.06 1.68 -17.90
CA MET A 191 -15.04 2.77 -16.92
C MET A 191 -15.36 2.19 -15.54
N LEU A 192 -14.35 2.06 -14.68
CA LEU A 192 -14.54 1.75 -13.26
C LEU A 192 -15.24 2.94 -12.58
N MET A 193 -16.57 2.95 -12.56
CA MET A 193 -17.32 3.80 -11.62
C MET A 193 -17.33 3.11 -10.26
N THR A 194 -16.41 3.50 -9.39
CA THR A 194 -16.49 3.21 -7.96
C THR A 194 -17.60 4.08 -7.38
N VAL A 195 -18.80 3.52 -7.25
CA VAL A 195 -19.87 4.17 -6.48
C VAL A 195 -19.58 3.92 -5.00
N ASN A 196 -19.01 4.92 -4.32
CA ASN A 196 -19.02 5.00 -2.88
C ASN A 196 -20.46 5.30 -2.42
N LEU A 197 -21.18 4.27 -1.98
CA LEU A 197 -22.33 4.46 -1.10
C LEU A 197 -21.82 4.56 0.35
N SER A 198 -21.32 5.75 0.68
CA SER A 198 -21.31 6.23 2.06
C SER A 198 -22.57 7.06 2.23
N ALA A 199 -23.62 6.48 2.81
CA ALA A 199 -24.80 7.23 3.22
C ALA A 199 -25.38 6.60 4.49
N GLU A 200 -24.77 6.92 5.63
CA GLU A 200 -25.47 7.07 6.91
C GLU A 200 -24.51 7.76 7.87
N TYR A 201 -24.59 9.08 7.92
CA TYR A 201 -24.79 9.85 9.13
C TYR A 201 -25.09 11.29 8.70
N ALA A 202 -26.38 11.59 8.67
CA ALA A 202 -26.87 12.94 8.48
C ALA A 202 -26.54 13.78 9.71
N ASP A 203 -25.98 14.95 9.43
CA ASP A 203 -25.99 16.16 10.24
C ASP A 203 -27.24 16.28 11.13
N GLN A 204 -27.01 16.45 12.44
CA GLN A 204 -27.89 17.24 13.30
C GLN A 204 -27.05 18.39 13.88
N THR A 205 -26.72 19.36 13.03
CA THR A 205 -26.46 20.73 13.45
C THR A 205 -27.73 21.54 13.17
N SER A 206 -28.72 21.44 14.07
CA SER A 206 -29.80 22.42 14.13
C SER A 206 -29.39 23.56 15.06
N THR A 207 -28.80 24.60 14.48
CA THR A 207 -28.82 25.95 15.04
C THR A 207 -30.15 26.58 14.66
N SER A 208 -31.01 26.87 15.64
CA SER A 208 -31.95 27.99 15.55
C SER A 208 -32.41 28.39 16.96
N ARG A 209 -32.08 29.64 17.31
CA ARG A 209 -32.75 30.57 18.24
C ARG A 209 -33.16 30.09 19.62
#